data_AF-A0A7R9DR47-F1
#
_entry.id   AF-A0A7R9DR47-F1
#
_cell.length_a   1.000
_cell.length_b   1.000
_cell.length_c   1.000
_cell.angle_alpha   90.00
_cell.angle_beta   90.00
_cell.angle_gamma   90.00
#
_symmetry.space_group_name_H-M   'P 1'
#
loop_
_entity.id
_entity.type
_entity.pdbx_description
1 polymer ?
#
loop_
_entity_poly.entity_id
_entity_poly.type
_entity_poly.pdbx_seq_one_letter_code
_entity_poly.pdbx_strand_id
1 'polypeptide(L)'
;MAMSDVHGGVSCPSGEKWRILRNVSVLGLAFMVQFSAYTGITHLQSTVNSSGGLGTASLTSVYAGLIFSSVFLSTSVIRWLGCKRTVIAAFIAYMPYIGAQFYPQFSTMIPTGLLMGLGGGPLWCAKCTYVTVVTKTFSEITRVDSEVVTVQFFAIFFTIYIFCHVWGNLVSSLVFLLDAGDVQDGVTCGANFCPSTASTTNNTNLARPSDEKIYTVAGIYLGCMVLAVCIVSYHEDTRDCDSKGASMVQLVTSTFKMLRQPRLLMLMPLSVWIGMQEGFMGADYTA
;
A
#
# COMPACT_ATOMS: atom_id res chain seq x y z
N MET A 1 10.67 14.46 -59.90
CA MET A 1 9.29 14.57 -59.42
C MET A 1 9.30 14.20 -57.95
N ALA A 2 9.46 15.20 -57.10
CA ALA A 2 9.54 15.04 -55.65
C ALA A 2 8.12 14.80 -55.10
N MET A 3 7.94 13.71 -54.36
CA MET A 3 6.76 13.54 -53.51
C MET A 3 7.13 14.02 -52.12
N SER A 4 6.42 15.07 -51.75
CA SER A 4 6.50 15.90 -50.56
C SER A 4 6.39 15.13 -49.24
N ASP A 5 7.35 15.39 -48.35
CA ASP A 5 7.23 15.26 -46.91
C ASP A 5 6.03 16.03 -46.38
N VAL A 6 5.05 15.31 -45.83
CA VAL A 6 4.00 15.92 -44.99
C VAL A 6 4.55 16.00 -43.57
N HIS A 7 5.30 17.07 -43.30
CA HIS A 7 5.58 17.53 -41.93
C HIS A 7 4.30 18.12 -41.33
N GLY A 8 3.44 17.25 -40.79
CA GLY A 8 2.44 17.62 -39.80
C GLY A 8 3.13 17.80 -38.45
N GLY A 9 3.67 18.99 -38.19
CA GLY A 9 4.18 19.37 -36.87
C GLY A 9 3.05 19.42 -35.86
N VAL A 10 2.78 18.31 -35.18
CA VAL A 10 1.99 18.29 -33.96
C VAL A 10 2.84 18.96 -32.88
N SER A 11 2.57 20.24 -32.63
CA SER A 11 3.07 20.93 -31.46
C SER A 11 2.65 20.13 -30.23
N CYS A 12 3.63 19.47 -29.58
CA CYS A 12 3.45 18.90 -28.26
C CYS A 12 2.90 20.00 -27.35
N PRO A 13 1.68 19.90 -26.78
CA PRO A 13 1.30 20.80 -25.72
C PRO A 13 2.18 20.40 -24.53
N SER A 14 3.23 21.17 -24.23
CA SER A 14 4.07 20.96 -23.04
C SER A 14 3.22 20.81 -21.76
N GLY A 15 2.01 21.40 -21.77
CA GLY A 15 1.00 21.24 -20.73
C GLY A 15 0.47 19.82 -20.55
N GLU A 16 0.36 19.00 -21.59
CA GLU A 16 -0.13 17.61 -21.45
C GLU A 16 0.92 16.69 -20.81
N LYS A 17 2.21 16.84 -21.19
CA LYS A 17 3.32 16.12 -20.55
C LYS A 17 3.38 16.44 -19.05
N TRP A 18 3.34 17.73 -18.72
CA TRP A 18 3.36 18.18 -17.34
C TRP A 18 2.12 17.73 -16.56
N ARG A 19 0.93 17.74 -17.19
CA ARG A 19 -0.30 17.20 -16.59
C ARG A 19 -0.16 15.71 -16.25
N ILE A 20 0.36 14.88 -17.15
CA ILE A 20 0.57 13.45 -16.89
C ILE A 20 1.55 13.25 -15.73
N LEU A 21 2.68 13.95 -15.76
CA LEU A 21 3.69 13.84 -14.70
C LEU A 21 3.12 14.27 -13.34
N ARG A 22 2.43 15.41 -13.30
CA ARG A 22 1.73 15.91 -12.11
C ARG A 22 0.73 14.88 -11.61
N ASN A 23 -0.02 14.23 -12.49
CA ASN A 23 -1.02 13.26 -12.10
C ASN A 23 -0.41 12.01 -11.46
N VAL A 24 0.66 11.46 -12.03
CA VAL A 24 1.40 10.34 -11.42
C VAL A 24 1.98 10.74 -10.06
N SER A 25 2.54 11.95 -9.93
CA SER A 25 3.07 12.45 -8.66
C SER A 25 1.99 12.67 -7.60
N VAL A 26 0.83 13.23 -7.95
CA VAL A 26 -0.31 13.41 -7.03
C VAL A 26 -0.87 12.07 -6.57
N LEU A 27 -0.95 11.08 -7.46
CA LEU A 27 -1.33 9.71 -7.09
C LEU A 27 -0.30 9.11 -6.11
N GLY A 28 1.00 9.30 -6.37
CA GLY A 28 2.08 8.91 -5.46
C GLY A 28 1.95 9.55 -4.07
N LEU A 29 1.65 10.85 -4.01
CA LEU A 29 1.44 11.58 -2.74
C LEU A 29 0.21 11.06 -1.99
N ALA A 30 -0.89 10.77 -2.68
CA ALA A 30 -2.08 10.21 -2.06
C ALA A 30 -1.80 8.82 -1.44
N PHE A 31 -1.08 7.96 -2.17
CA PHE A 31 -0.63 6.68 -1.65
C PHE A 31 0.35 6.85 -0.48
N MET A 32 1.28 7.80 -0.56
CA MET A 32 2.20 8.09 0.54
C MET A 32 1.41 8.43 1.82
N VAL A 33 0.46 9.37 1.76
CA VAL A 33 -0.35 9.77 2.93
C VAL A 33 -1.20 8.60 3.47
N GLN A 34 -1.86 7.85 2.58
CA GLN A 34 -2.66 6.68 2.97
C GLN A 34 -1.79 5.61 3.65
N PHE A 35 -0.63 5.30 3.07
CA PHE A 35 0.24 4.26 3.57
C PHE A 35 1.10 4.71 4.75
N SER A 36 1.28 6.01 4.99
CA SER A 36 1.89 6.48 6.26
C SER A 36 1.04 6.06 7.44
N ALA A 37 -0.28 6.24 7.33
CA ALA A 37 -1.22 5.79 8.35
C ALA A 37 -1.23 4.26 8.50
N TYR A 38 -1.24 3.54 7.37
CA TYR A 38 -1.22 2.08 7.39
C TYR A 38 0.08 1.52 7.99
N THR A 39 1.25 1.90 7.46
CA THR A 39 2.56 1.40 7.91
C THR A 39 2.81 1.75 9.38
N GLY A 40 2.52 2.99 9.77
CA GLY A 40 2.70 3.46 11.15
C GLY A 40 1.88 2.65 12.16
N ILE A 41 0.68 2.20 11.79
CA ILE A 41 -0.14 1.36 12.67
C ILE A 41 0.26 -0.11 12.61
N THR A 42 0.59 -0.64 11.42
CA THR A 42 0.90 -2.07 11.26
C THR A 42 2.18 -2.47 11.95
N HIS A 43 3.20 -1.60 11.91
CA HIS A 43 4.45 -1.84 12.62
C HIS A 43 4.27 -1.87 14.15
N LEU A 44 3.17 -1.32 14.68
CA LEU A 44 2.90 -1.33 16.10
C LEU A 44 1.89 -2.40 16.51
N GLN A 45 1.34 -3.19 15.58
CA GLN A 45 0.25 -4.11 15.91
C GLN A 45 0.69 -5.22 16.84
N SER A 46 1.86 -5.82 16.63
CA SER A 46 2.40 -6.88 17.49
C SER A 46 2.62 -6.37 18.92
N THR A 47 3.10 -5.12 19.07
CA THR A 47 3.34 -4.47 20.37
C THR A 47 2.06 -4.03 21.07
N VAL A 48 1.17 -3.31 20.37
CA VAL A 48 -0.02 -2.66 20.94
C VAL A 48 -1.15 -3.65 21.21
N ASN A 49 -1.30 -4.64 20.32
CA ASN A 49 -2.35 -5.67 20.38
C ASN A 49 -1.74 -7.06 20.64
N SER A 50 -0.84 -7.15 21.61
CA SER A 50 -0.11 -8.38 21.96
C SER A 50 -0.97 -9.44 22.67
N SER A 51 -2.09 -9.04 23.28
CA SER A 51 -2.97 -9.95 24.04
C SER A 51 -3.49 -11.09 23.17
N GLY A 52 -3.06 -12.33 23.46
CA GLY A 52 -3.48 -13.52 22.72
C GLY A 52 -3.04 -13.55 21.25
N GLY A 53 -2.06 -12.73 20.84
CA GLY A 53 -1.60 -12.65 19.45
C GLY A 53 -2.58 -11.94 18.50
N LEU A 54 -3.48 -11.09 19.04
CA LEU A 54 -4.50 -10.38 18.26
C LEU A 54 -3.91 -9.57 17.09
N GLY A 55 -2.83 -8.82 17.33
CA GLY A 55 -2.15 -8.04 16.29
C GLY A 55 -1.71 -8.90 15.12
N THR A 56 -0.94 -9.97 15.39
CA THR A 56 -0.46 -10.91 14.35
C THR A 56 -1.59 -11.62 13.62
N ALA A 57 -2.63 -12.06 14.35
CA ALA A 57 -3.81 -12.67 13.73
C ALA A 57 -4.55 -11.69 12.80
N SER A 58 -4.67 -10.43 13.21
CA SER A 58 -5.29 -9.39 12.39
C SER A 58 -4.47 -9.11 11.13
N LEU A 59 -3.13 -8.99 11.20
CA LEU A 59 -2.29 -8.87 10.00
C LEU A 59 -2.40 -10.08 9.08
N THR A 60 -2.46 -11.29 9.64
CA THR A 60 -2.66 -12.51 8.85
C THR A 60 -3.95 -12.43 8.04
N SER A 61 -5.02 -11.92 8.66
CA SER A 61 -6.31 -11.71 7.98
C SER A 61 -6.21 -10.70 6.83
N VAL A 62 -5.43 -9.63 6.99
CA VAL A 62 -5.13 -8.65 5.93
C VAL A 62 -4.47 -9.32 4.74
N TYR A 63 -3.40 -10.08 4.97
CA TYR A 63 -2.66 -10.75 3.89
C TYR A 63 -3.51 -11.83 3.21
N ALA A 64 -4.33 -12.57 3.96
CA ALA A 64 -5.28 -13.52 3.38
C ALA A 64 -6.30 -12.83 2.45
N GLY A 65 -6.86 -11.71 2.88
CA GLY A 65 -7.75 -10.89 2.07
C GLY A 65 -7.06 -10.33 0.82
N LEU A 66 -5.80 -9.90 0.95
CA LEU A 66 -4.98 -9.39 -0.15
C LEU A 66 -4.69 -10.44 -1.21
N ILE A 67 -4.34 -11.67 -0.80
CA ILE A 67 -4.11 -12.79 -1.73
C ILE A 67 -5.39 -13.08 -2.51
N PHE A 68 -6.51 -13.21 -1.80
CA PHE A 68 -7.80 -13.49 -2.42
C PHE A 68 -8.20 -12.38 -3.41
N SER A 69 -8.11 -11.11 -2.99
CA SER A 69 -8.53 -9.99 -3.83
C SER A 69 -7.64 -9.76 -5.03
N SER A 70 -6.33 -10.01 -4.89
CA SER A 70 -5.37 -9.90 -5.99
C SER A 70 -5.71 -10.86 -7.14
N VAL A 71 -6.16 -12.08 -6.83
CA VAL A 71 -6.50 -13.10 -7.83
C VAL A 71 -7.89 -12.88 -8.42
N PHE A 72 -8.90 -12.59 -7.59
CA PHE A 72 -10.31 -12.67 -8.01
C PHE A 72 -10.99 -11.31 -8.19
N LEU A 73 -10.64 -10.31 -7.38
CA LEU A 73 -11.39 -9.04 -7.32
C LEU A 73 -10.77 -7.95 -8.20
N SER A 74 -9.45 -7.90 -8.32
CA SER A 74 -8.72 -6.76 -8.92
C SER A 74 -9.29 -6.32 -10.27
N THR A 75 -9.33 -7.19 -11.27
CA THR A 75 -9.80 -6.79 -12.62
C THR A 75 -11.31 -6.58 -12.68
N SER A 76 -12.08 -7.34 -11.91
CA SER A 76 -13.55 -7.22 -11.86
C SER A 76 -13.97 -5.86 -11.31
N VAL A 77 -13.36 -5.44 -10.20
CA VAL A 77 -13.64 -4.16 -9.55
C VAL A 77 -13.21 -2.99 -10.43
N ILE A 78 -12.00 -3.04 -11.01
CA ILE A 78 -11.50 -1.98 -11.90
C ILE A 78 -12.37 -1.84 -13.14
N ARG A 79 -12.88 -2.95 -13.70
CA ARG A 79 -13.78 -2.92 -14.86
C ARG A 79 -15.13 -2.26 -14.53
N TRP A 80 -15.65 -2.44 -13.32
CA TRP A 80 -16.96 -1.90 -12.95
C TRP A 80 -16.89 -0.46 -12.46
N LEU A 81 -15.86 -0.11 -11.69
CA LEU A 81 -15.71 1.19 -11.06
C LEU A 81 -14.77 2.15 -11.82
N GLY A 82 -13.88 1.62 -12.67
CA GLY A 82 -12.75 2.37 -13.21
C GLY A 82 -11.61 2.54 -12.19
N CYS A 83 -10.43 2.97 -12.65
CA CYS A 83 -9.26 3.08 -11.78
C CYS A 83 -9.47 4.07 -10.62
N LYS A 84 -9.91 5.30 -10.90
CA LYS A 84 -10.06 6.35 -9.88
C LYS A 84 -11.01 5.94 -8.76
N ARG A 85 -12.22 5.47 -9.10
CA ARG A 85 -13.21 5.05 -8.09
C ARG A 85 -12.77 3.79 -7.35
N THR A 86 -12.03 2.89 -8.00
CA THR A 86 -11.43 1.72 -7.32
C THR A 86 -10.42 2.16 -6.26
N VAL A 87 -9.55 3.11 -6.56
CA VAL A 87 -8.59 3.67 -5.58
C VAL A 87 -9.32 4.29 -4.39
N ILE A 88 -10.35 5.11 -4.65
CA ILE A 88 -11.16 5.74 -3.60
C ILE A 88 -11.85 4.68 -2.73
N ALA A 89 -12.54 3.71 -3.35
CA ALA A 89 -13.25 2.65 -2.64
C ALA A 89 -12.28 1.81 -1.79
N ALA A 90 -11.09 1.51 -2.30
CA ALA A 90 -10.09 0.79 -1.56
C ALA A 90 -9.50 1.62 -0.39
N PHE A 91 -9.21 2.91 -0.59
CA PHE A 91 -8.77 3.78 0.52
C PHE A 91 -9.80 3.83 1.66
N ILE A 92 -11.10 3.88 1.32
CA ILE A 92 -12.18 3.81 2.30
C ILE A 92 -12.21 2.45 3.00
N ALA A 93 -12.00 1.34 2.27
CA ALA A 93 -11.96 -0.01 2.85
C ALA A 93 -10.84 -0.22 3.89
N TYR A 94 -9.80 0.63 3.89
CA TYR A 94 -8.73 0.61 4.89
C TYR A 94 -9.14 1.29 6.21
N MET A 95 -10.04 2.29 6.16
CA MET A 95 -10.41 3.08 7.34
C MET A 95 -11.02 2.25 8.49
N PRO A 96 -11.90 1.26 8.26
CA PRO A 96 -12.44 0.43 9.33
C PRO A 96 -11.38 -0.31 10.14
N TYR A 97 -10.26 -0.70 9.53
CA TYR A 97 -9.17 -1.38 10.24
C TYR A 97 -8.43 -0.44 11.20
N ILE A 98 -8.29 0.84 10.84
CA ILE A 98 -7.76 1.87 11.75
C ILE A 98 -8.79 2.23 12.81
N GLY A 99 -10.07 2.31 12.44
CA GLY A 99 -11.17 2.56 13.39
C GLY A 99 -11.35 1.43 14.41
N ALA A 100 -11.09 0.18 14.04
CA ALA A 100 -11.17 -0.96 14.95
C ALA A 100 -10.16 -0.86 16.10
N GLN A 101 -9.14 -0.01 16.00
CA GLN A 101 -8.15 0.22 17.05
C GLN A 101 -8.73 0.94 18.27
N PHE A 102 -9.87 1.61 18.13
CA PHE A 102 -10.59 2.16 19.30
C PHE A 102 -11.15 1.05 20.20
N TYR A 103 -11.45 -0.12 19.61
CA TYR A 103 -11.98 -1.29 20.31
C TYR A 103 -11.32 -2.58 19.78
N PRO A 104 -10.04 -2.82 20.10
CA PRO A 104 -9.26 -3.91 19.52
C PRO A 104 -9.71 -5.25 20.11
N GLN A 105 -10.53 -5.99 19.37
CA GLN A 105 -11.00 -7.33 19.70
C GLN A 105 -10.87 -8.22 18.46
N PHE A 106 -10.79 -9.54 18.65
CA PHE A 106 -10.76 -10.48 17.52
C PHE A 106 -11.96 -10.31 16.59
N SER A 107 -13.14 -10.02 17.14
CA SER A 107 -14.39 -9.78 16.42
C SER A 107 -14.40 -8.50 15.58
N THR A 108 -13.62 -7.48 15.93
CA THR A 108 -13.56 -6.20 15.21
C THR A 108 -12.37 -6.16 14.25
N MET A 109 -11.20 -6.60 14.71
CA MET A 109 -9.93 -6.52 13.98
C MET A 109 -9.82 -7.52 12.83
N ILE A 110 -10.30 -8.76 12.99
CA ILE A 110 -10.21 -9.77 11.91
C ILE A 110 -11.12 -9.40 10.73
N PRO A 111 -12.41 -9.05 10.91
CA PRO A 111 -13.26 -8.71 9.77
C PRO A 111 -12.81 -7.42 9.06
N THR A 112 -12.37 -6.42 9.82
CA THR A 112 -11.87 -5.16 9.23
C THR A 112 -10.51 -5.35 8.56
N GLY A 113 -9.65 -6.23 9.09
CA GLY A 113 -8.40 -6.63 8.45
C GLY A 113 -8.65 -7.34 7.12
N LEU A 114 -9.58 -8.30 7.09
CA LEU A 114 -10.03 -8.94 5.84
C LEU A 114 -10.56 -7.91 4.85
N LEU A 115 -11.44 -7.00 5.27
CA LEU A 115 -12.00 -5.96 4.41
C LEU A 115 -10.91 -5.07 3.79
N MET A 116 -9.94 -4.66 4.60
CA MET A 116 -8.79 -3.89 4.13
C MET A 116 -7.96 -4.68 3.11
N GLY A 117 -7.66 -5.96 3.40
CA GLY A 117 -6.99 -6.87 2.46
C GLY A 117 -7.77 -7.03 1.15
N LEU A 118 -9.10 -7.10 1.23
CA LEU A 118 -9.96 -7.18 0.06
C LEU A 118 -9.88 -5.93 -0.83
N GLY A 119 -9.66 -4.76 -0.23
CA GLY A 119 -9.41 -3.51 -0.95
C GLY A 119 -7.99 -3.41 -1.55
N GLY A 120 -7.00 -4.06 -0.93
CA GLY A 120 -5.60 -3.95 -1.31
C GLY A 120 -5.26 -4.47 -2.71
N GLY A 121 -5.81 -5.61 -3.12
CA GLY A 121 -5.56 -6.18 -4.46
C GLY A 121 -6.02 -5.24 -5.58
N PRO A 122 -7.31 -4.84 -5.60
CA PRO A 122 -7.85 -3.85 -6.53
C PRO A 122 -7.09 -2.52 -6.50
N LEU A 123 -6.66 -2.05 -5.32
CA LEU A 123 -5.91 -0.80 -5.19
C LEU A 123 -4.59 -0.83 -5.96
N TRP A 124 -3.75 -1.83 -5.69
CA TRP A 124 -2.44 -1.97 -6.33
C TRP A 124 -2.59 -2.24 -7.83
N CYS A 125 -3.56 -3.05 -8.22
CA CYS A 125 -3.87 -3.31 -9.62
C CYS A 125 -4.34 -2.05 -10.35
N ALA A 126 -5.27 -1.28 -9.77
CA ALA A 126 -5.78 -0.04 -10.36
C ALA A 126 -4.65 0.97 -10.59
N LYS A 127 -3.75 1.12 -9.62
CA LYS A 127 -2.57 1.96 -9.74
C LYS A 127 -1.62 1.49 -10.85
N CYS A 128 -1.39 0.19 -10.99
CA CYS A 128 -0.55 -0.34 -12.09
C CYS A 128 -1.21 -0.08 -13.45
N THR A 129 -2.51 -0.39 -13.58
CA THR A 129 -3.28 -0.13 -14.79
C THR A 129 -3.27 1.35 -15.17
N TYR A 130 -3.49 2.24 -14.20
CA TYR A 130 -3.45 3.67 -14.39
C TYR A 130 -2.11 4.13 -14.98
N VAL A 131 -1.00 3.75 -14.34
CA VAL A 131 0.36 4.11 -14.78
C VAL A 131 0.61 3.59 -16.21
N THR A 132 0.21 2.37 -16.54
CA THR A 132 0.34 1.83 -17.89
C THR A 132 -0.51 2.59 -18.92
N VAL A 133 -1.74 2.98 -18.58
CA VAL A 133 -2.61 3.75 -19.48
C VAL A 133 -2.02 5.12 -19.78
N VAL A 134 -1.57 5.86 -18.75
CA VAL A 134 -0.96 7.19 -18.97
C VAL A 134 0.40 7.10 -19.67
N THR A 135 1.14 6.01 -19.46
CA THR A 135 2.41 5.74 -20.14
C THR A 135 2.21 5.60 -21.64
N LYS A 136 1.19 4.86 -22.10
CA LYS A 136 0.93 4.71 -23.54
C LYS A 136 0.80 6.05 -24.23
N THR A 137 0.03 6.96 -23.66
CA THR A 137 -0.11 8.29 -24.26
C THR A 137 1.15 9.13 -24.11
N PHE A 138 1.85 9.06 -22.97
CA PHE A 138 3.10 9.80 -22.80
C PHE A 138 4.16 9.34 -23.81
N SER A 139 4.23 8.05 -24.09
CA SER A 139 5.07 7.43 -25.12
C SER A 139 4.71 7.92 -26.52
N GLU A 140 3.42 8.00 -26.87
CA GLU A 140 2.96 8.55 -28.15
C GLU A 140 3.37 10.02 -28.34
N ILE A 141 3.28 10.82 -27.28
CA ILE A 141 3.62 12.25 -27.28
C ILE A 141 5.14 12.46 -27.35
N THR A 142 5.93 11.64 -26.64
CA THR A 142 7.39 11.80 -26.53
C THR A 142 8.19 10.98 -27.53
N ARG A 143 7.57 10.02 -28.23
CA ARG A 143 8.22 9.04 -29.11
C ARG A 143 9.29 8.18 -28.43
N VAL A 144 9.19 8.02 -27.10
CA VAL A 144 10.03 7.12 -26.30
C VAL A 144 9.30 5.80 -26.10
N ASP A 145 10.02 4.68 -26.04
CA ASP A 145 9.43 3.37 -25.82
C ASP A 145 8.60 3.29 -24.53
N SER A 146 7.44 2.62 -24.62
CA SER A 146 6.48 2.55 -23.51
C SER A 146 6.99 1.75 -22.30
N GLU A 147 7.89 0.80 -22.49
CA GLU A 147 8.50 0.05 -21.37
C GLU A 147 9.41 0.96 -20.55
N VAL A 148 10.23 1.78 -21.23
CA VAL A 148 11.13 2.74 -20.58
C VAL A 148 10.35 3.77 -19.78
N VAL A 149 9.30 4.36 -20.38
CA VAL A 149 8.44 5.34 -19.70
C VAL A 149 7.68 4.69 -18.53
N THR A 150 7.27 3.43 -18.67
CA THR A 150 6.56 2.69 -17.61
C THR A 150 7.45 2.59 -16.37
N VAL A 151 8.69 2.14 -16.56
CA VAL A 151 9.67 2.03 -15.46
C VAL A 151 9.93 3.39 -14.81
N GLN A 152 10.05 4.46 -15.61
CA GLN A 152 10.25 5.82 -15.07
C GLN A 152 9.06 6.29 -14.21
N PHE A 153 7.83 6.09 -14.66
CA PHE A 153 6.65 6.49 -13.89
C PHE A 153 6.45 5.64 -12.64
N PHE A 154 6.74 4.34 -12.71
CA PHE A 154 6.78 3.49 -11.52
C PHE A 154 7.86 3.95 -10.54
N ALA A 155 9.06 4.32 -11.01
CA ALA A 155 10.12 4.84 -10.17
C ALA A 155 9.68 6.13 -9.46
N ILE A 156 9.14 7.10 -10.20
CA ILE A 156 8.63 8.36 -9.61
C ILE A 156 7.56 8.07 -8.55
N PHE A 157 6.60 7.20 -8.87
CA PHE A 157 5.56 6.81 -7.93
C PHE A 157 6.15 6.17 -6.67
N PHE A 158 7.03 5.17 -6.82
CA PHE A 158 7.58 4.42 -5.69
C PHE A 158 8.55 5.25 -4.84
N THR A 159 9.30 6.18 -5.45
CA THR A 159 10.14 7.14 -4.73
C THR A 159 9.31 8.02 -3.80
N ILE A 160 8.14 8.49 -4.24
CA ILE A 160 7.24 9.26 -3.37
C ILE A 160 6.59 8.34 -2.33
N TYR A 161 6.09 7.18 -2.77
CA TYR A 161 5.40 6.21 -1.90
C TYR A 161 6.27 5.77 -0.71
N ILE A 162 7.55 5.47 -0.92
CA ILE A 162 8.41 4.88 0.13
C ILE A 162 8.62 5.82 1.33
N PHE A 163 8.45 7.13 1.15
CA PHE A 163 8.43 8.08 2.28
C PHE A 163 7.30 7.80 3.28
N CYS A 164 6.32 6.96 2.94
CA CYS A 164 5.28 6.55 3.85
C CYS A 164 5.85 5.93 5.14
N HIS A 165 6.92 5.13 5.04
CA HIS A 165 7.58 4.51 6.19
C HIS A 165 8.19 5.54 7.13
N VAL A 166 8.78 6.62 6.58
CA VAL A 166 9.37 7.70 7.39
C VAL A 166 8.27 8.44 8.15
N TRP A 167 7.23 8.89 7.45
CA TRP A 167 6.15 9.66 8.05
C TRP A 167 5.29 8.84 9.01
N GLY A 168 5.01 7.57 8.68
CA GLY A 168 4.28 6.66 9.56
C GLY A 168 5.02 6.41 10.86
N ASN A 169 6.32 6.07 10.77
CA ASN A 169 7.12 5.85 11.98
C ASN A 169 7.35 7.14 12.77
N LEU A 170 7.46 8.30 12.11
CA LEU A 170 7.62 9.60 12.78
C LEU A 170 6.37 9.99 13.59
N VAL A 171 5.17 9.79 13.03
CA VAL A 171 3.92 10.09 13.77
C VAL A 171 3.80 9.18 14.99
N SER A 172 4.05 7.88 14.82
CA SER A 172 4.09 6.93 15.93
C SER A 172 5.11 7.35 16.98
N SER A 173 6.36 7.63 16.58
CA SER A 173 7.42 7.97 17.52
C SER A 173 7.11 9.22 18.32
N LEU A 174 6.63 10.29 17.68
CA LEU A 174 6.27 11.54 18.36
C LEU A 174 5.20 11.38 19.43
N VAL A 175 4.22 10.49 19.23
CA VAL A 175 3.15 10.27 20.22
C VAL A 175 3.60 9.36 21.36
N PHE A 176 4.41 8.33 21.06
CA PHE A 176 4.86 7.38 22.09
C PHE A 176 6.06 7.88 22.90
N LEU A 177 6.96 8.71 22.33
CA LEU A 177 8.16 9.25 23.00
C LEU A 177 7.87 10.24 24.13
N LEU A 178 6.67 10.81 24.20
CA LEU A 178 6.34 11.83 25.21
C LEU A 178 6.43 11.31 26.66
N ASP A 179 6.52 9.99 26.88
CA ASP A 179 6.74 9.39 28.20
C ASP A 179 7.87 8.33 28.21
N ALA A 180 8.85 8.43 27.30
CA ALA A 180 9.98 7.50 27.32
C ALA A 180 10.81 7.71 28.61
N GLY A 181 10.57 6.85 29.60
CA GLY A 181 11.42 6.73 30.78
C GLY A 181 12.79 6.17 30.41
N ASP A 182 13.77 6.39 31.29
CA ASP A 182 15.16 6.01 31.09
C ASP A 182 15.31 4.51 30.78
N VAL A 183 16.19 4.16 29.83
CA VAL A 183 16.43 2.77 29.42
C VAL A 183 17.09 2.03 30.59
N GLN A 184 16.41 1.03 31.16
CA GLN A 184 17.02 0.21 32.21
C GLN A 184 18.10 -0.70 31.63
N ASP A 185 19.31 -0.60 32.18
CA ASP A 185 20.41 -1.53 31.91
C ASP A 185 20.04 -2.94 32.40
N GLY A 186 20.19 -3.96 31.53
CA GLY A 186 19.98 -5.37 31.88
C GLY A 186 18.97 -6.14 31.01
N VAL A 187 18.41 -5.51 29.96
CA VAL A 187 17.50 -6.19 29.01
C VAL A 187 18.29 -6.97 27.97
N THR A 188 18.06 -8.28 27.87
CA THR A 188 18.59 -9.10 26.77
C THR A 188 17.91 -8.69 25.46
N CYS A 189 18.69 -8.25 24.47
CA CYS A 189 18.20 -7.87 23.14
C CYS A 189 18.84 -8.75 22.03
N GLY A 190 18.36 -8.60 20.80
CA GLY A 190 18.90 -9.31 19.63
C GLY A 190 18.49 -10.79 19.57
N ALA A 191 19.36 -11.65 19.04
CA ALA A 191 19.04 -13.06 18.78
C ALA A 191 18.67 -13.89 20.03
N ASN A 192 19.01 -13.39 21.23
CA ASN A 192 18.72 -14.04 22.51
C ASN A 192 17.46 -13.49 23.20
N PHE A 193 16.71 -12.59 22.54
CA PHE A 193 15.45 -12.07 23.07
C PHE A 193 14.34 -13.12 22.93
N CYS A 194 13.85 -13.61 24.07
CA CYS A 194 12.69 -14.49 24.15
C CYS A 194 11.51 -13.71 24.78
N PRO A 195 10.42 -13.43 24.03
CA PRO A 195 9.26 -12.71 24.54
C PRO A 195 8.66 -13.34 25.80
N SER A 196 8.64 -14.68 25.85
CA SER A 196 8.14 -15.46 27.00
C SER A 196 8.94 -15.26 28.28
N THR A 197 10.22 -14.88 28.18
CA THR A 197 11.13 -14.68 29.33
C THR A 197 11.29 -13.21 29.68
N ALA A 198 11.18 -12.30 28.70
CA ALA A 198 11.21 -10.86 28.88
C ALA A 198 10.01 -10.29 29.66
N SER A 199 8.92 -11.06 29.75
CA SER A 199 7.74 -10.79 30.58
C SER A 199 8.02 -10.93 32.09
N THR A 200 9.14 -11.57 32.46
CA THR A 200 9.55 -11.82 33.86
C THR A 200 10.51 -10.76 34.40
N THR A 201 11.18 -10.03 33.51
CA THR A 201 11.95 -8.83 33.83
C THR A 201 11.02 -7.62 33.74
N ASN A 202 10.99 -6.78 34.78
CA ASN A 202 10.13 -5.58 34.88
C ASN A 202 10.53 -4.47 33.88
N ASN A 203 10.46 -4.79 32.58
CA ASN A 203 10.79 -3.87 31.50
C ASN A 203 9.58 -3.00 31.20
N THR A 204 9.58 -1.78 31.73
CA THR A 204 8.52 -0.78 31.48
C THR A 204 8.36 -0.44 29.99
N ASN A 205 9.42 -0.62 29.19
CA ASN A 205 9.40 -0.41 27.73
C ASN A 205 8.53 -1.41 26.95
N LEU A 206 8.22 -2.59 27.53
CA LEU A 206 7.32 -3.59 26.91
C LEU A 206 5.86 -3.45 27.38
N ALA A 207 5.58 -2.52 28.30
CA ALA A 207 4.23 -2.29 28.77
C ALA A 207 3.37 -1.70 27.64
N ARG A 208 2.15 -2.22 27.48
CA ARG A 208 1.19 -1.69 26.50
C ARG A 208 0.99 -0.18 26.75
N PRO A 209 1.12 0.67 25.71
CA PRO A 209 0.85 2.10 25.84
C PRO A 209 -0.57 2.36 26.36
N SER A 210 -0.77 3.51 27.02
CA SER A 210 -2.11 3.91 27.47
C SER A 210 -3.08 4.04 26.30
N ASP A 211 -4.35 3.69 26.53
CA ASP A 211 -5.39 3.71 25.49
C ASP A 211 -5.54 5.11 24.86
N GLU A 212 -5.33 6.18 25.64
CA GLU A 212 -5.36 7.57 25.15
C GLU A 212 -4.36 7.84 24.02
N LYS A 213 -3.15 7.26 24.10
CA LYS A 213 -2.12 7.41 23.05
C LYS A 213 -2.49 6.64 21.80
N ILE A 214 -2.99 5.41 21.98
CA ILE A 214 -3.45 4.56 20.87
C ILE A 214 -4.58 5.28 20.11
N TYR A 215 -5.53 5.86 20.84
CA TYR A 215 -6.64 6.62 20.26
C TYR A 215 -6.18 7.89 19.56
N THR A 216 -5.18 8.60 20.11
CA THR A 216 -4.58 9.78 19.49
C THR A 216 -3.92 9.43 18.15
N VAL A 217 -3.10 8.37 18.12
CA VAL A 217 -2.44 7.89 16.89
C VAL A 217 -3.46 7.41 15.86
N ALA A 218 -4.45 6.60 16.28
CA ALA A 218 -5.51 6.12 15.41
C ALA A 218 -6.34 7.27 14.80
N GLY A 219 -6.63 8.30 15.60
CA GLY A 219 -7.32 9.51 15.14
C GLY A 219 -6.53 10.31 14.10
N ILE A 220 -5.23 10.53 14.33
CA ILE A 220 -4.35 11.20 13.36
C ILE A 220 -4.32 10.40 12.04
N TYR A 221 -4.15 9.08 12.13
CA TYR A 221 -4.10 8.21 10.96
C TYR A 221 -5.42 8.15 10.18
N LEU A 222 -6.56 8.14 10.84
CA LEU A 222 -7.86 8.29 10.16
C LEU A 222 -7.96 9.63 9.43
N GLY A 223 -7.51 10.72 10.06
CA GLY A 223 -7.43 12.04 9.42
C GLY A 223 -6.57 12.02 8.15
N CYS A 224 -5.40 11.38 8.19
CA CYS A 224 -4.54 11.18 7.02
C CYS A 224 -5.25 10.38 5.91
N MET A 225 -5.95 9.30 6.25
CA MET A 225 -6.68 8.51 5.25
C MET A 225 -7.82 9.30 4.60
N VAL A 226 -8.55 10.11 5.38
CA VAL A 226 -9.58 11.01 4.82
C VAL A 226 -8.95 12.04 3.89
N LEU A 227 -7.82 12.63 4.28
CA LEU A 227 -7.06 13.54 3.43
C LEU A 227 -6.62 12.86 2.13
N ALA A 228 -6.12 11.62 2.18
CA ALA A 228 -5.73 10.86 1.00
C ALA A 228 -6.92 10.62 0.04
N VAL A 229 -8.10 10.28 0.58
CA VAL A 229 -9.35 10.16 -0.20
C VAL A 229 -9.71 11.50 -0.86
N CYS A 230 -9.60 12.61 -0.13
CA CYS A 230 -9.84 13.95 -0.68
C CYS A 230 -8.87 14.26 -1.83
N ILE A 231 -7.56 13.98 -1.65
CA ILE A 231 -6.54 14.21 -2.70
C ILE A 231 -6.93 13.47 -3.99
N VAL A 232 -7.27 12.18 -3.91
CA VAL A 232 -7.67 11.39 -5.09
C VAL A 232 -9.01 11.87 -5.66
N SER A 233 -9.96 12.28 -4.82
CA SER A 233 -11.29 12.72 -5.26
C SER A 233 -11.23 14.02 -6.06
N TYR A 234 -10.49 15.02 -5.57
CA TYR A 234 -10.26 16.29 -6.26
C TYR A 234 -9.26 16.18 -7.41
N HIS A 235 -8.52 15.07 -7.51
CA HIS A 235 -7.63 14.83 -8.62
C HIS A 235 -8.42 14.64 -9.93
N GLU A 236 -8.26 15.56 -10.88
CA GLU A 236 -8.80 15.40 -12.23
C GLU A 236 -8.02 14.34 -13.02
N ASP A 237 -8.59 13.13 -13.10
CA ASP A 237 -8.15 12.13 -14.05
C ASP A 237 -8.83 12.35 -15.38
N THR A 238 -8.06 12.72 -16.39
CA THR A 238 -8.55 12.97 -17.75
C THR A 238 -8.73 11.67 -18.55
N ARG A 239 -8.39 10.49 -17.99
CA ARG A 239 -8.48 9.21 -18.70
C ARG A 239 -9.02 8.11 -17.81
N ASP A 240 -10.23 7.67 -18.14
CA ASP A 240 -10.75 6.42 -17.61
C ASP A 240 -9.90 5.25 -18.12
N CYS A 241 -9.57 4.35 -17.20
CA CYS A 241 -8.99 3.06 -17.55
C CYS A 241 -10.05 2.24 -18.29
N ASP A 242 -10.10 2.35 -19.61
CA ASP A 242 -11.03 1.57 -20.44
C ASP A 242 -10.55 0.11 -20.50
N SER A 243 -10.75 -0.60 -19.39
CA SER A 243 -10.50 -2.04 -19.30
C SER A 243 -11.64 -2.75 -20.03
N LYS A 244 -11.51 -2.86 -21.36
CA LYS A 244 -12.21 -3.88 -22.15
C LYS A 244 -11.61 -5.25 -21.77
N GLY A 245 -11.81 -5.66 -20.52
CA GLY A 245 -11.05 -6.72 -19.86
C GLY A 245 -11.84 -8.00 -19.70
N ALA A 246 -11.19 -9.12 -20.02
CA ALA A 246 -11.66 -10.50 -19.98
C ALA A 246 -12.42 -10.89 -18.70
N SER A 247 -13.30 -11.88 -18.79
CA SER A 247 -14.06 -12.46 -17.67
C SER A 247 -13.13 -12.90 -16.53
N MET A 248 -13.61 -12.88 -15.28
CA MET A 248 -12.88 -13.35 -14.09
C MET A 248 -12.25 -14.74 -14.32
N VAL A 249 -12.98 -15.65 -14.97
CA VAL A 249 -12.50 -16.99 -15.31
C VAL A 249 -11.34 -16.95 -16.31
N GLN A 250 -11.41 -16.06 -17.30
CA GLN A 250 -10.33 -15.88 -18.26
C GLN A 250 -9.08 -15.29 -17.60
N LEU A 251 -9.26 -14.43 -16.58
CA LEU A 251 -8.16 -13.85 -15.83
C LEU A 251 -7.45 -14.90 -14.98
N VAL A 252 -8.19 -15.68 -14.19
CA VAL A 252 -7.65 -16.78 -13.39
C VAL A 252 -6.95 -17.80 -14.31
N THR A 253 -7.57 -18.16 -15.43
CA THR A 253 -6.98 -19.05 -16.43
C THR A 253 -5.68 -18.48 -16.99
N SER A 254 -5.63 -17.17 -17.26
CA SER A 254 -4.43 -16.49 -17.76
C SER A 254 -3.33 -16.47 -16.71
N THR A 255 -3.65 -16.22 -15.43
CA THR A 255 -2.69 -16.30 -14.33
C THR A 255 -2.09 -17.71 -14.20
N PHE A 256 -2.92 -18.76 -14.23
CA PHE A 256 -2.42 -20.15 -14.24
C PHE A 256 -1.57 -20.47 -15.48
N LYS A 257 -1.94 -19.92 -16.64
CA LYS A 257 -1.12 -20.04 -17.85
C LYS A 257 0.23 -19.32 -17.72
N MET A 258 0.26 -18.16 -17.06
CA MET A 258 1.49 -17.43 -16.76
C MET A 258 2.38 -18.17 -15.75
N LEU A 259 1.80 -18.85 -14.76
CA LEU A 259 2.54 -19.71 -13.82
C LEU A 259 3.28 -20.87 -14.51
N ARG A 260 2.92 -21.21 -15.75
CA ARG A 260 3.62 -22.20 -16.56
C ARG A 260 4.83 -21.62 -17.32
N GLN A 261 5.02 -20.30 -17.31
CA GLN A 261 6.16 -19.67 -17.98
C GLN A 261 7.43 -19.76 -17.13
N PRO A 262 8.54 -20.30 -17.68
CA PRO A 262 9.76 -20.55 -16.90
C PRO A 262 10.39 -19.27 -16.35
N ARG A 263 10.26 -18.14 -17.05
CA ARG A 263 10.78 -16.84 -16.58
C ARG A 263 10.07 -16.36 -15.31
N LEU A 264 8.75 -16.57 -15.20
CA LEU A 264 8.00 -16.18 -14.02
C LEU A 264 8.30 -17.11 -12.83
N LEU A 265 8.47 -18.41 -13.10
CA LEU A 265 8.86 -19.38 -12.08
C LEU A 265 10.23 -19.07 -11.47
N MET A 266 11.19 -18.58 -12.25
CA MET A 266 12.49 -18.15 -11.73
C MET A 266 12.42 -16.87 -10.88
N LEU A 267 11.42 -16.02 -11.09
CA LEU A 267 11.21 -14.78 -10.32
C LEU A 267 10.41 -15.00 -9.02
N MET A 268 9.63 -16.08 -8.95
CA MET A 268 8.79 -16.37 -7.78
C MET A 268 9.57 -16.48 -6.46
N PRO A 269 10.74 -17.15 -6.38
CA PRO A 269 11.54 -17.18 -5.15
C PRO A 269 11.96 -15.79 -4.67
N LEU A 270 12.30 -14.90 -5.60
CA LEU A 270 12.66 -13.51 -5.26
C LEU A 270 11.46 -12.76 -4.69
N SER A 271 10.27 -12.93 -5.27
CA SER A 271 9.05 -12.32 -4.73
C SER A 271 8.67 -12.86 -3.36
N VAL A 272 8.82 -14.18 -3.13
CA VAL A 272 8.60 -14.80 -1.82
C VAL A 272 9.61 -14.28 -0.80
N TRP A 273 10.88 -14.16 -1.16
CA TRP A 273 11.92 -13.60 -0.30
C TRP A 273 11.61 -12.16 0.13
N ILE A 274 11.23 -11.30 -0.81
CA ILE A 274 10.84 -9.92 -0.50
C ILE A 274 9.65 -9.89 0.46
N GLY A 275 8.63 -10.73 0.22
CA GLY A 275 7.47 -10.83 1.12
C GLY A 275 7.82 -11.33 2.52
N MET A 276 8.73 -12.31 2.62
CA MET A 276 9.24 -12.80 3.90
C MET A 276 9.99 -11.71 4.66
N GLN A 277 10.80 -10.90 3.97
CA GLN A 277 11.53 -9.79 4.58
C GLN A 277 10.57 -8.75 5.18
N GLU A 278 9.55 -8.32 4.43
CA GLU A 278 8.52 -7.39 4.92
C GLU A 278 7.74 -7.96 6.10
N GLY A 279 7.39 -9.27 6.05
CA GLY A 279 6.72 -9.96 7.15
C GLY A 279 7.58 -10.02 8.41
N PHE A 280 8.86 -10.37 8.29
CA PHE A 280 9.81 -10.42 9.40
C PHE A 280 10.01 -9.04 10.04
N MET A 281 10.19 -7.99 9.24
CA MET A 281 10.33 -6.62 9.75
C MET A 281 9.06 -6.13 10.48
N GLY A 282 7.88 -6.45 9.94
CA GLY A 282 6.60 -5.98 10.48
C GLY A 282 6.05 -6.80 11.66
N ALA A 283 6.51 -8.04 11.86
CA ALA A 283 5.99 -8.91 12.92
C ALA A 283 7.00 -9.17 14.03
N ASP A 284 8.26 -9.50 13.69
CA ASP A 284 9.26 -9.96 14.66
C ASP A 284 10.23 -8.85 15.07
N TYR A 285 10.65 -7.99 14.13
CA TYR A 285 11.61 -6.90 14.45
C TYR A 285 10.97 -5.78 15.29
N THR A 286 9.65 -5.67 15.24
CA THR A 286 8.86 -4.64 15.93
C THR A 286 8.04 -5.20 17.09
N ALA A 287 8.17 -6.51 17.39
CA ALA A 287 7.55 -7.17 18.54
C ALA A 287 8.17 -6.73 19.88
#